data_AF-A0A150X099-F1
#
_entry.id   AF-A0A150X099-F1
#
_cell.length_a   1.000
_cell.length_b   1.000
_cell.length_c   1.000
_cell.angle_alpha   90.00
_cell.angle_beta   90.00
_cell.angle_gamma   90.00
#
_symmetry.space_group_name_H-M   'P 1'
#
loop_
_entity.id
_entity.type
_entity.pdbx_description
1 polymer ?
#
loop_
_entity_poly.entity_id
_entity_poly.type
_entity_poly.pdbx_seq_one_letter_code
_entity_poly.pdbx_strand_id
1 'polypeptide(L)'
;MDEKSGGRAYYSDEYKLRIIQKVLSGEMSKEGALRKYGIKGHSAITNWMRSFGIHEPLKRRIYLEEPKDSPEGRELSERVKELEKELKLSELKAAAYSKMIDIAEEELSINIRKKLPTKQSGQ
;
A
#
# COMPACT_ATOMS: atom_id res chain seq x y z
N MET A 1 -23.60 26.98 25.06
CA MET A 1 -25.00 27.00 24.59
C MET A 1 -24.95 27.51 23.16
N ASP A 2 -24.89 26.61 22.20
CA ASP A 2 -24.69 26.96 20.79
C ASP A 2 -26.03 27.27 20.13
N GLU A 3 -26.34 28.56 20.07
CA GLU A 3 -27.52 29.11 19.43
C GLU A 3 -27.44 28.87 17.92
N LYS A 4 -28.30 27.97 17.43
CA LYS A 4 -28.50 27.73 16.01
C LYS A 4 -29.13 28.98 15.38
N SER A 5 -28.36 29.70 14.56
CA SER A 5 -28.93 30.69 13.64
C SER A 5 -28.76 30.25 12.19
N GLY A 6 -29.90 30.12 11.51
CA GLY A 6 -30.02 29.83 10.08
C GLY A 6 -29.74 31.06 9.22
N GLY A 7 -28.51 31.56 9.27
CA GLY A 7 -27.99 32.62 8.42
C GLY A 7 -26.72 32.14 7.70
N ARG A 8 -26.44 32.69 6.52
CA ARG A 8 -25.23 32.42 5.71
C ARG A 8 -23.99 32.52 6.62
N ALA A 9 -23.41 31.39 7.03
CA ALA A 9 -22.20 31.39 7.83
C ALA A 9 -21.08 32.04 7.01
N TYR A 10 -20.59 33.19 7.46
CA TYR A 10 -19.52 33.90 6.79
C TYR A 10 -18.19 33.33 7.30
N TYR A 11 -17.50 32.58 6.44
CA TYR A 11 -16.16 32.08 6.74
C TYR A 11 -15.14 33.11 6.25
N SER A 12 -14.11 33.40 7.04
CA SER A 12 -12.99 34.23 6.57
C SER A 12 -12.21 33.53 5.46
N ASP A 13 -11.58 34.30 4.59
CA ASP A 13 -10.87 33.72 3.44
C ASP A 13 -9.65 32.89 3.86
N GLU A 14 -8.92 33.31 4.90
CA GLU A 14 -7.84 32.52 5.50
C GLU A 14 -8.33 31.15 5.99
N TYR A 15 -9.50 31.12 6.62
CA TYR A 15 -10.09 29.87 7.11
C TYR A 15 -10.46 28.94 5.97
N LYS A 16 -11.08 29.47 4.91
CA LYS A 16 -11.43 28.69 3.70
C LYS A 16 -10.17 28.12 3.04
N LEU A 17 -9.13 28.95 2.85
CA LEU A 17 -7.88 28.56 2.21
C LEU A 17 -7.15 27.46 2.99
N ARG A 18 -7.07 27.58 4.32
CA ARG A 18 -6.45 26.56 5.18
C ARG A 18 -7.14 25.19 5.03
N ILE A 19 -8.47 25.17 4.92
CA ILE A 19 -9.21 23.92 4.74
C ILE A 19 -9.00 23.36 3.33
N ILE A 20 -9.03 24.22 2.31
CA ILE A 20 -8.75 23.82 0.92
C ILE A 20 -7.36 23.21 0.80
N GLN A 21 -6.33 23.80 1.41
CA GLN A 21 -4.97 23.28 1.38
C GLN A 21 -4.88 21.86 1.96
N LYS A 22 -5.54 21.60 3.09
CA LYS A 22 -5.59 20.25 3.67
C LYS A 22 -6.27 19.23 2.75
N VAL A 23 -7.34 19.65 2.08
CA VAL A 23 -8.04 18.81 1.10
C VAL A 23 -7.16 18.52 -0.12
N LEU A 24 -6.44 19.53 -0.64
CA LEU A 24 -5.54 19.38 -1.79
C LEU A 24 -4.30 18.54 -1.47
N SER A 25 -3.77 18.66 -0.25
CA SER A 25 -2.62 17.87 0.22
C SER A 25 -2.93 16.38 0.40
N GLY A 26 -4.21 15.99 0.37
CA GLY A 26 -4.63 14.62 0.60
C GLY A 26 -4.77 14.22 2.08
N GLU A 27 -4.50 15.14 3.03
CA GLU A 27 -4.69 14.91 4.47
C GLU A 27 -6.13 14.50 4.83
N MET A 28 -7.11 14.99 4.06
CA MET A 28 -8.52 14.66 4.27
C MET A 28 -9.34 14.80 2.99
N SER A 29 -10.43 14.03 2.91
CA SER A 29 -11.43 14.20 1.86
C SER A 29 -12.28 15.46 2.11
N LYS A 30 -12.91 15.99 1.05
CA LYS A 30 -13.88 17.09 1.15
C LYS A 30 -14.97 16.78 2.18
N GLU A 31 -15.52 15.58 2.14
CA GLU A 31 -16.53 15.12 3.10
C GLU A 31 -15.99 15.03 4.54
N GLY A 32 -14.76 14.56 4.69
CA GLY A 32 -14.07 14.53 5.99
C GLY A 32 -13.88 15.93 6.55
N ALA A 33 -13.50 16.89 5.72
CA ALA A 33 -13.38 18.30 6.09
C ALA A 33 -14.74 18.91 6.48
N LEU A 34 -15.81 18.63 5.73
CA LEU A 34 -17.16 19.11 6.07
C LEU A 34 -17.61 18.62 7.45
N ARG A 35 -17.41 17.33 7.74
CA ARG A 35 -17.74 16.73 9.05
C ARG A 35 -16.88 17.29 10.17
N LYS A 36 -15.56 17.36 9.96
CA LYS A 36 -14.59 17.79 10.98
C LYS A 36 -14.75 19.25 11.38
N TYR A 37 -15.06 20.12 10.43
CA TYR A 37 -15.19 21.57 10.66
C TYR A 37 -16.65 22.02 10.80
N GLY A 38 -17.62 21.11 10.81
CA GLY A 38 -19.04 21.43 10.97
C GLY A 38 -19.61 22.29 9.84
N ILE A 39 -19.00 22.25 8.65
CA ILE A 39 -19.39 23.08 7.52
C ILE A 39 -20.68 22.54 6.93
N LYS A 40 -21.73 23.37 6.94
CA LYS A 40 -23.02 23.04 6.34
C LYS A 40 -22.95 23.17 4.82
N GLY A 41 -23.36 22.12 4.11
CA GLY A 41 -23.47 22.09 2.66
C GLY A 41 -22.37 21.27 1.98
N HIS A 42 -22.78 20.19 1.29
CA HIS A 42 -21.90 19.25 0.61
C HIS A 42 -20.99 19.89 -0.45
N SER A 43 -21.41 21.02 -1.03
CA SER A 43 -20.67 21.74 -2.07
C SER A 43 -19.88 22.95 -1.55
N ALA A 44 -19.85 23.23 -0.25
CA ALA A 44 -19.24 24.44 0.30
C ALA A 44 -17.75 24.57 -0.07
N ILE A 45 -16.98 23.50 0.14
CA ILE A 45 -15.54 23.49 -0.15
C ILE A 45 -15.30 23.62 -1.66
N THR A 46 -16.09 22.93 -2.49
CA THR A 46 -16.00 23.03 -3.95
C THR A 46 -16.31 24.45 -4.44
N ASN A 47 -17.29 25.12 -3.83
CA ASN A 47 -17.62 26.51 -4.15
C ASN A 47 -16.52 27.47 -3.74
N TRP A 48 -15.92 27.30 -2.55
CA TRP A 48 -14.76 28.11 -2.15
C TRP A 48 -13.59 27.92 -3.10
N MET A 49 -13.26 26.68 -3.47
CA MET A 49 -12.22 26.39 -4.45
C MET A 49 -12.46 27.15 -5.76
N ARG A 50 -13.70 27.14 -6.28
CA ARG A 50 -14.07 27.93 -7.48
C ARG A 50 -13.92 29.43 -7.27
N SER A 51 -14.34 29.96 -6.11
CA SER A 51 -14.19 31.38 -5.79
C SER A 51 -12.73 31.84 -5.72
N PHE A 52 -11.81 30.95 -5.34
CA PHE A 52 -10.36 31.22 -5.32
C PHE A 52 -9.64 30.81 -6.61
N GLY A 53 -10.35 30.37 -7.66
CA GLY A 53 -9.72 29.90 -8.91
C GLY A 53 -8.92 28.60 -8.76
N ILE A 54 -9.15 27.84 -7.70
CA ILE A 54 -8.45 26.60 -7.39
C ILE A 54 -9.20 25.46 -8.07
N HIS A 55 -8.57 24.85 -9.06
CA HIS A 55 -9.09 23.64 -9.69
C HIS A 55 -8.55 22.41 -8.96
N GLU A 56 -9.43 21.44 -8.67
CA GLU A 56 -8.96 20.15 -8.18
C GLU A 56 -8.09 19.52 -9.28
N PRO A 57 -6.87 19.02 -8.97
CA PRO A 57 -6.15 18.21 -9.92
C PRO A 57 -7.08 17.07 -10.32
N LEU A 58 -7.36 16.94 -11.63
CA LEU A 58 -8.25 15.92 -12.15
C LEU A 58 -7.83 14.59 -11.55
N LYS A 59 -8.57 14.12 -10.54
CA LYS A 59 -8.45 12.75 -10.05
C LYS A 59 -9.01 11.91 -11.17
N ARG A 60 -8.16 11.63 -12.16
CA ARG A 60 -8.35 10.52 -13.06
C ARG A 60 -8.50 9.34 -12.12
N ARG A 61 -9.73 8.89 -11.88
CA ARG A 61 -9.98 7.55 -11.34
C ARG A 61 -9.35 6.65 -12.38
N ILE A 62 -8.07 6.35 -12.20
CA ILE A 62 -7.46 5.21 -12.85
C ILE A 62 -8.16 4.05 -12.17
N TYR A 63 -9.24 3.59 -12.79
CA TYR A 63 -9.64 2.22 -12.58
C TYR A 63 -8.42 1.43 -13.07
N LEU A 64 -7.58 0.99 -12.14
CA LEU A 64 -6.67 -0.11 -12.39
C LEU A 64 -7.60 -1.29 -12.60
N GLU A 65 -8.13 -1.44 -13.81
CA GLU A 65 -8.64 -2.73 -14.23
C GLU A 65 -7.44 -3.66 -14.11
N GLU A 66 -7.53 -4.62 -13.17
CA GLU A 66 -6.56 -5.70 -13.14
C GLU A 66 -6.52 -6.27 -14.56
N PRO A 67 -5.36 -6.35 -15.23
CA PRO A 67 -5.27 -6.77 -16.62
C PRO A 67 -5.58 -8.27 -16.80
N LYS A 68 -6.41 -8.88 -15.95
CA LYS A 68 -6.79 -10.30 -16.02
C LYS A 68 -7.44 -10.67 -17.36
N ASP A 69 -8.11 -9.73 -18.01
CA ASP A 69 -8.78 -9.97 -19.30
C ASP A 69 -7.97 -9.49 -20.52
N SER A 70 -6.80 -8.86 -20.34
CA SER A 70 -5.93 -8.53 -21.46
C SER A 70 -5.12 -9.77 -21.90
N PRO A 71 -4.79 -9.91 -23.20
CA PRO A 71 -3.91 -10.97 -23.68
C PRO A 71 -2.58 -11.03 -22.89
N GLU A 72 -2.02 -9.86 -22.58
CA GLU A 72 -0.79 -9.70 -21.80
C GLU A 72 -0.94 -10.21 -20.35
N GLY A 73 -2.07 -9.97 -19.69
CA GLY A 73 -2.28 -10.49 -18.33
C GLY A 73 -2.47 -12.00 -18.27
N ARG A 74 -2.98 -12.61 -19.34
CA ARG A 74 -3.03 -14.08 -19.46
C ARG A 74 -1.63 -14.67 -19.60
N GLU A 75 -0.81 -14.12 -20.49
CA GLU A 75 0.59 -14.54 -20.66
C GLU A 75 1.39 -14.38 -19.37
N LEU A 76 1.23 -13.25 -18.67
CA LEU A 76 1.86 -13.03 -17.38
C LEU A 76 1.40 -14.04 -16.32
N SER A 77 0.10 -14.35 -16.27
CA SER A 77 -0.43 -15.34 -15.33
C SER A 77 0.09 -16.75 -15.62
N GLU A 78 0.22 -17.13 -16.89
CA GLU A 78 0.81 -18.41 -17.29
C GLU A 78 2.29 -18.48 -16.90
N ARG A 79 3.02 -17.38 -17.12
CA ARG A 79 4.43 -17.30 -16.72
C ARG A 79 4.62 -17.41 -15.22
N VAL A 80 3.80 -16.74 -14.42
CA VAL A 80 3.81 -16.84 -12.96
C VAL A 80 3.57 -18.29 -12.53
N LYS A 81 2.55 -18.94 -13.10
CA LYS A 81 2.23 -20.35 -12.78
C LYS A 81 3.36 -21.30 -13.12
N GLU A 82 4.07 -21.08 -14.22
CA GLU A 82 5.23 -21.90 -14.58
C GLU A 82 6.41 -21.68 -13.63
N LEU A 83 6.72 -20.42 -13.31
CA LEU A 83 7.77 -20.07 -12.36
C LEU A 83 7.49 -20.65 -10.97
N GLU A 84 6.24 -20.61 -10.50
CA GLU A 84 5.84 -21.21 -9.22
C GLU A 84 6.07 -22.73 -9.20
N LYS A 85 5.80 -23.43 -10.30
CA LYS A 85 6.08 -24.87 -10.42
C LYS A 85 7.58 -25.16 -10.37
N GLU A 86 8.37 -24.40 -11.11
CA GLU A 86 9.82 -24.56 -11.15
C GLU A 86 10.44 -24.29 -9.77
N LEU A 87 9.99 -23.24 -9.09
CA LEU A 87 10.40 -22.92 -7.73
C LEU A 87 10.10 -24.07 -6.77
N LYS A 88 8.87 -24.59 -6.79
CA LYS A 88 8.46 -25.70 -5.94
C LYS A 88 9.29 -26.97 -6.18
N LEU A 89 9.62 -27.25 -7.44
CA LEU A 89 10.51 -28.37 -7.78
C LEU A 89 11.92 -28.16 -7.24
N SER A 90 12.45 -26.93 -7.34
CA SER A 90 13.77 -26.57 -6.81
C SER A 90 13.82 -26.72 -5.29
N GLU A 91 12.80 -26.25 -4.57
CA GLU A 91 12.68 -26.39 -3.12
C GLU A 91 12.62 -27.86 -2.69
N LEU A 92 11.85 -28.69 -3.40
CA LEU A 92 11.79 -30.14 -3.15
C LEU A 92 13.15 -30.81 -3.37
N LYS A 93 13.87 -30.45 -4.44
CA LYS A 93 15.22 -30.95 -4.69
C LYS A 93 16.18 -30.55 -3.57
N ALA A 94 16.15 -29.28 -3.15
CA ALA A 94 17.00 -28.79 -2.06
C ALA A 94 16.72 -29.52 -0.74
N ALA A 95 15.45 -29.77 -0.42
CA ALA A 95 15.05 -30.54 0.74
C ALA A 95 15.53 -32.00 0.65
N ALA A 96 15.37 -32.64 -0.52
CA ALA A 96 15.83 -34.00 -0.75
C ALA A 96 17.36 -34.13 -0.62
N TYR A 97 18.12 -33.22 -1.22
CA TYR A 97 19.59 -33.20 -1.09
C TYR A 97 20.02 -32.95 0.36
N SER A 98 19.35 -32.04 1.06
CA SER A 98 19.62 -31.81 2.49
C SER A 98 19.41 -33.09 3.30
N LYS A 99 18.30 -33.80 3.04
CA LYS A 99 18.01 -35.06 3.75
C LYS A 99 19.00 -36.18 3.39
N MET A 100 19.46 -36.24 2.14
CA MET A 100 20.49 -37.19 1.71
C MET A 100 21.81 -36.92 2.43
N ILE A 101 22.19 -35.65 2.61
CA ILE A 101 23.37 -35.28 3.38
C ILE A 101 23.21 -35.75 4.83
N ASP A 102 22.05 -35.51 5.45
CA ASP A 102 21.81 -35.93 6.84
C ASP A 102 21.96 -37.45 7.01
N ILE A 103 21.40 -38.25 6.09
CA ILE A 103 21.53 -39.72 6.10
C ILE A 103 23.00 -40.13 5.93
N ALA A 104 23.72 -39.50 4.98
CA ALA A 104 25.13 -39.80 4.75
C ALA A 104 26.01 -39.47 5.97
N GLU A 105 25.72 -38.37 6.69
CA GLU A 105 26.42 -38.02 7.93
C GLU A 105 26.13 -39.04 9.05
N GLU A 106 24.88 -39.51 9.17
CA GLU A 106 24.47 -40.53 10.14
C GLU A 106 25.10 -41.90 9.85
N GLU A 107 25.03 -42.40 8.62
CA GLU A 107 25.47 -43.75 8.27
C GLU A 107 27.00 -43.88 8.17
N LEU A 108 27.69 -42.84 7.69
CA LEU A 108 29.13 -42.88 7.45
C LEU A 108 29.95 -42.22 8.56
N SER A 109 29.31 -41.61 9.57
CA SER A 109 29.98 -40.88 10.67
C SER A 109 30.99 -39.81 10.21
N ILE A 110 30.84 -39.31 8.99
CA ILE A 110 31.61 -38.20 8.42
C ILE A 110 30.82 -36.91 8.56
N ASN A 111 31.47 -35.80 8.91
CA ASN A 111 30.84 -34.48 8.88
C ASN A 111 31.03 -33.86 7.49
N ILE A 112 29.99 -33.87 6.67
CA ILE A 112 29.99 -33.28 5.31
C ILE A 112 29.74 -31.78 5.40
N ARG A 113 28.89 -31.34 6.34
CA ARG A 113 28.66 -29.94 6.64
C ARG A 113 29.82 -29.36 7.45
N LYS A 114 30.34 -28.20 7.01
CA LYS A 114 31.33 -27.43 7.79
C LYS A 114 30.71 -26.99 9.12
N LYS A 115 31.27 -27.44 10.25
CA LYS A 115 31.01 -26.80 11.55
C LYS A 115 31.58 -25.37 11.52
N LEU A 116 30.74 -24.38 11.81
CA LEU A 116 31.20 -23.02 12.03
C LEU A 116 32.20 -23.01 13.19
N PRO A 117 33.31 -22.24 13.12
CA PRO A 117 34.22 -22.14 14.24
C PRO A 117 33.46 -21.55 15.43
N THR A 118 33.32 -22.33 16.50
CA THR A 118 32.90 -21.82 17.80
C THR A 118 33.95 -20.82 18.27
N LYS A 119 33.55 -19.56 18.51
CA LYS A 119 34.42 -18.54 19.14
C LYS A 119 35.01 -19.16 20.41
N GLN A 120 36.31 -19.43 20.42
CA GLN A 120 37.03 -19.64 21.65
C GLN A 120 37.02 -18.29 22.37
N SER A 121 36.26 -18.21 23.46
CA SER A 121 36.42 -17.15 24.45
C SER A 121 37.83 -17.27 25.03
N GLY A 122 38.78 -16.56 24.41
CA GLY A 122 40.11 -16.32 24.93
C GLY A 122 40.07 -15.20 25.96
N GLN A 123 40.88 -15.39 27.02
CA GLN A 123 40.96 -14.69 28.30
C GLN A 123 41.14 -13.16 28.22
#